data_AF-A0A1V5I2G7-F1
#
_entry.id   AF-A0A1V5I2G7-F1
#
_cell.length_a   1.000
_cell.length_b   1.000
_cell.length_c   1.000
_cell.angle_alpha   90.00
_cell.angle_beta   90.00
_cell.angle_gamma   90.00
#
_symmetry.space_group_name_H-M   'P 1'
#
loop_
_entity.id
_entity.type
_entity.pdbx_description
1 polymer ?
#
loop_
_entity_poly.entity_id
_entity_poly.type
_entity_poly.pdbx_seq_one_letter_code
_entity_poly.pdbx_strand_id
1 'polypeptide(L)'
;MNPPSATVTQRSLYNEIARKRAASTSFIKSDGTVSGVPTNVVDFSFTFAESEAVGPLTEMGILGGDVNVNMAIRNPVLPANGTYDPTVNTVGLDSLANYLTFPAINKPATSTLSWVWRLTF
;
A
#
# COMPACT_ATOMS: atom_id res chain seq x y z
N MET A 1 4.27 17.42 -3.11
CA MET A 1 5.64 17.21 -2.59
C MET A 1 6.06 15.81 -2.98
N ASN A 2 7.31 15.61 -3.39
CA ASN A 2 7.83 14.25 -3.60
C ASN A 2 8.19 13.65 -2.23
N PRO A 3 7.78 12.41 -1.94
CA PRO A 3 8.24 11.72 -0.73
C PRO A 3 9.75 11.54 -0.79
N PRO A 4 10.45 11.51 0.36
CA PRO A 4 11.85 11.10 0.40
C PRO A 4 11.99 9.64 -0.08
N SER A 5 13.24 9.23 -0.32
CA SER A 5 13.53 7.85 -0.72
C SER A 5 12.99 6.85 0.32
N ALA A 6 12.45 5.74 -0.17
CA ALA A 6 11.95 4.65 0.66
C ALA A 6 13.05 4.13 1.59
N THR A 7 12.70 3.88 2.85
CA THR A 7 13.62 3.35 3.87
C THR A 7 13.05 2.10 4.53
N VAL A 8 13.91 1.27 5.10
CA VAL A 8 13.48 0.07 5.86
C VAL A 8 12.73 0.41 7.16
N THR A 9 12.78 1.67 7.58
CA THR A 9 12.02 2.18 8.74
C THR A 9 10.66 2.75 8.34
N GLN A 10 10.24 2.67 7.07
CA GLN A 10 8.92 3.13 6.66
C GLN A 10 7.81 2.38 7.42
N ARG A 11 6.81 3.11 7.93
CA ARG A 11 5.66 2.61 8.69
C ARG A 11 4.31 3.08 8.15
N SER A 12 4.28 4.16 7.38
CA SER A 12 3.09 4.71 6.74
C SER A 12 3.44 5.44 5.43
N LEU A 13 2.45 5.94 4.68
CA LEU A 13 2.70 6.86 3.55
C LEU A 13 2.87 8.30 4.07
N TYR A 14 3.63 9.14 3.37
CA TYR A 14 3.81 10.54 3.76
C TYR A 14 2.54 11.38 3.58
N ASN A 15 1.84 11.17 2.45
CA ASN A 15 0.62 11.85 2.09
C ASN A 15 -0.40 10.85 1.55
N GLU A 16 -0.92 10.03 2.47
CA GLU A 16 -2.00 9.09 2.16
C GLU A 16 -3.29 9.84 1.80
N ILE A 17 -3.86 9.57 0.63
CA ILE A 17 -5.11 10.20 0.16
C ILE A 17 -6.28 9.22 -0.01
N ALA A 18 -6.00 7.91 -0.01
CA ALA A 18 -7.01 6.88 -0.19
C ALA A 18 -6.49 5.51 0.25
N ARG A 19 -7.42 4.63 0.64
CA ARG A 19 -7.21 3.19 0.87
C ARG A 19 -8.16 2.39 0.02
N LYS A 20 -7.70 1.25 -0.50
CA LYS A 20 -8.53 0.29 -1.21
C LYS A 20 -8.15 -1.12 -0.81
N ARG A 21 -9.15 -1.96 -0.53
CA ARG A 21 -8.95 -3.40 -0.35
C ARG A 21 -8.59 -4.02 -1.72
N ALA A 22 -7.73 -5.05 -1.69
CA ALA A 22 -7.46 -5.83 -2.89
C ALA A 22 -8.78 -6.42 -3.45
N ALA A 23 -8.99 -6.21 -4.75
CA ALA A 23 -10.11 -6.78 -5.49
C ALA A 23 -9.91 -8.28 -5.71
N SER A 24 -8.65 -8.73 -5.84
CA SER A 24 -8.30 -10.14 -5.95
C SER A 24 -6.91 -10.42 -5.38
N THR A 25 -6.70 -11.68 -5.01
CA THR A 25 -5.43 -12.23 -4.54
C THR A 25 -5.20 -13.55 -5.25
N SER A 26 -4.08 -13.67 -5.95
CA SER A 26 -3.74 -14.83 -6.77
C SER A 26 -2.34 -15.32 -6.46
N PHE A 27 -2.17 -16.63 -6.25
CA PHE A 27 -0.85 -17.24 -6.17
C PHE A 27 -0.30 -17.47 -7.58
N ILE A 28 0.98 -17.20 -7.77
CA ILE A 28 1.63 -17.23 -9.09
C ILE A 28 2.73 -18.29 -9.09
N LYS A 29 2.81 -19.06 -10.17
CA LYS A 29 3.87 -20.05 -10.38
C LYS A 29 5.13 -19.40 -10.94
N SER A 30 6.22 -20.15 -10.99
CA SER A 30 7.49 -19.71 -11.60
C SER A 30 7.36 -19.37 -13.09
N ASP A 31 6.40 -19.96 -13.80
CA ASP A 31 6.09 -19.66 -15.21
C ASP A 31 5.19 -18.42 -15.40
N GLY A 32 4.80 -17.75 -14.31
CA GLY A 32 3.93 -16.58 -14.33
C GLY A 32 2.43 -16.88 -14.43
N THR A 33 2.01 -18.16 -14.47
CA THR A 33 0.60 -18.54 -14.48
C THR A 33 -0.01 -18.58 -13.08
N VAL A 34 -1.35 -18.52 -13.01
CA VAL A 34 -2.07 -18.61 -11.73
C VAL A 34 -2.02 -20.05 -11.19
N SER A 35 -1.74 -20.15 -9.89
CA SER A 35 -1.72 -21.40 -9.12
C SER A 35 -3.02 -21.57 -8.34
N GLY A 36 -3.56 -22.80 -8.35
CA GLY A 36 -4.67 -23.19 -7.46
C GLY A 36 -4.24 -23.53 -6.03
N VAL A 37 -2.92 -23.54 -5.76
CA VAL A 37 -2.34 -23.77 -4.44
C VAL A 37 -1.39 -22.62 -4.06
N PRO A 38 -1.18 -22.34 -2.76
CA PRO A 38 -0.25 -21.32 -2.32
C PRO A 38 1.17 -21.51 -2.88
N THR A 39 1.78 -20.41 -3.30
CA THR A 39 3.18 -20.31 -3.74
C THR A 39 3.86 -19.16 -3.00
N ASN A 40 5.16 -19.02 -3.20
CA ASN A 40 5.93 -17.90 -2.64
C ASN A 40 5.78 -16.59 -3.43
N VAL A 41 4.97 -16.57 -4.49
CA VAL A 41 4.69 -15.37 -5.30
C VAL A 41 3.20 -15.07 -5.25
N VAL A 42 2.84 -13.86 -4.83
CA VAL A 42 1.43 -13.45 -4.67
C VAL A 42 1.18 -12.13 -5.38
N ASP A 43 0.15 -12.12 -6.22
CA ASP A 43 -0.38 -10.91 -6.86
C ASP A 43 -1.60 -10.40 -6.13
N PHE A 44 -1.57 -9.13 -5.73
CA PHE A 44 -2.71 -8.39 -5.20
C PHE A 44 -3.15 -7.36 -6.24
N SER A 45 -4.39 -7.46 -6.70
CA SER A 45 -4.94 -6.49 -7.66
C SER A 45 -5.82 -5.47 -6.96
N PHE A 46 -5.68 -4.21 -7.32
CA PHE A 46 -6.44 -3.08 -6.78
C PHE A 46 -7.02 -2.27 -7.93
N THR A 47 -8.25 -1.79 -7.76
CA THR A 47 -8.88 -0.88 -8.71
C THR A 47 -9.46 0.30 -7.95
N PHE A 48 -8.93 1.49 -8.24
CA PHE A 48 -9.46 2.77 -7.79
C PHE A 48 -10.35 3.33 -8.90
N ALA A 49 -11.66 3.32 -8.66
CA ALA A 49 -12.66 3.80 -9.59
C ALA A 49 -12.60 5.32 -9.77
N GLU A 50 -13.54 5.86 -10.53
CA GLU A 50 -13.77 7.30 -10.59
C GLU A 50 -13.97 7.89 -9.18
N SER A 51 -13.54 9.13 -8.99
CA SER A 51 -13.57 9.86 -7.72
C SER A 51 -12.73 9.28 -6.56
N GLU A 52 -12.14 8.09 -6.70
CA GLU A 52 -11.21 7.52 -5.71
C GLU A 52 -9.76 7.92 -6.01
N ALA A 53 -8.97 8.17 -4.97
CA ALA A 53 -7.54 8.48 -5.06
C ALA A 53 -7.21 9.58 -6.10
N VAL A 54 -8.04 10.63 -6.16
CA VAL A 54 -7.91 11.71 -7.14
C VAL A 54 -6.75 12.63 -6.75
N GLY A 55 -5.82 12.82 -7.68
CA GLY A 55 -4.69 13.73 -7.49
C GLY A 55 -3.37 13.22 -8.07
N PRO A 56 -2.27 13.95 -7.80
CA PRO A 56 -0.92 13.54 -8.16
C PRO A 56 -0.42 12.47 -7.19
N LEU A 57 -0.46 11.21 -7.61
CA LEU A 57 0.07 10.08 -6.84
C LEU A 57 1.59 10.03 -7.00
N THR A 58 2.33 9.86 -5.91
CA THR A 58 3.82 9.76 -5.92
C THR A 58 4.35 8.63 -5.03
N GLU A 59 3.47 8.00 -4.26
CA GLU A 59 3.77 6.85 -3.41
C GLU A 59 2.56 5.93 -3.33
N MET A 60 2.82 4.64 -3.11
CA MET A 60 1.82 3.64 -2.76
C MET A 60 2.44 2.62 -1.80
N GLY A 61 1.58 1.88 -1.10
CA GLY A 61 2.02 0.82 -0.21
C GLY A 61 0.97 -0.24 0.00
N ILE A 62 1.41 -1.41 0.45
CA ILE A 62 0.54 -2.46 0.96
C ILE A 62 0.48 -2.33 2.48
N LEU A 63 -0.73 -2.21 2.99
CA LEU A 63 -1.03 -2.28 4.42
C LEU A 63 -1.52 -3.69 4.77
N GLY A 64 -1.03 -4.20 5.89
CA GLY A 64 -1.54 -5.39 6.57
C GLY A 64 -1.94 -5.08 8.02
N GLY A 65 -2.30 -6.11 8.79
CA GLY A 65 -2.75 -5.96 10.17
C GLY A 65 -4.22 -5.51 10.26
N ASP A 66 -4.54 -4.74 11.30
CA ASP A 66 -5.89 -4.27 11.59
C ASP A 66 -6.23 -3.01 10.77
N VAL A 67 -6.29 -3.17 9.44
CA VAL A 67 -6.52 -2.08 8.49
C VAL A 67 -7.93 -1.49 8.66
N ASN A 68 -7.99 -0.18 8.89
CA ASN A 68 -9.25 0.57 8.97
C ASN A 68 -9.48 1.42 7.71
N VAL A 69 -10.74 1.50 7.26
CA VAL A 69 -11.17 2.39 6.16
C VAL A 69 -11.17 3.85 6.57
N ASN A 70 -11.33 4.14 7.86
CA ASN A 70 -11.16 5.47 8.41
C ASN A 70 -9.65 5.79 8.49
N MET A 71 -9.18 6.64 7.59
CA MET A 71 -7.77 7.04 7.49
C MET A 71 -7.25 7.85 8.70
N ALA A 72 -8.13 8.25 9.62
CA ALA A 72 -7.73 8.81 10.91
C ALA A 72 -7.20 7.73 11.88
N ILE A 73 -7.55 6.46 11.67
CA ILE A 73 -7.11 5.32 12.48
C ILE A 73 -6.01 4.60 11.71
N ARG A 74 -4.76 4.97 12.01
CA ARG A 74 -3.56 4.48 11.33
C ARG A 74 -2.38 4.39 12.29
N ASN A 75 -1.29 3.78 11.85
CA ASN A 75 -0.03 3.76 12.57
C ASN A 75 0.39 5.20 12.98
N PRO A 76 0.61 5.47 14.29
CA PRO A 76 0.83 6.81 14.81
C PRO A 76 2.29 7.25 14.73
N VAL A 77 3.20 6.40 14.23
CA VAL A 77 4.62 6.72 14.12
C VAL A 77 4.81 7.89 13.14
N LEU A 78 5.36 8.99 13.66
CA LEU A 78 5.68 10.20 12.91
C LEU A 78 7.18 10.55 13.09
N PRO A 79 7.88 10.99 12.03
CA PRO A 79 7.46 10.97 10.63
C PRO A 79 7.19 9.55 10.13
N ALA A 80 6.65 9.38 8.92
CA ALA A 80 6.25 8.07 8.38
C ALA A 80 7.39 7.01 8.36
N ASN A 81 8.64 7.45 8.45
CA ASN A 81 9.85 6.63 8.57
C ASN A 81 10.58 6.79 9.92
N GLY A 82 9.85 7.22 10.95
CA GLY A 82 10.37 7.52 12.28
C GLY A 82 11.09 6.33 12.93
N THR A 83 11.93 6.64 13.90
CA THR A 83 12.64 5.61 14.67
C THR A 83 11.65 4.73 15.42
N TYR A 84 12.01 3.47 15.60
CA TYR A 84 11.24 2.57 16.46
C TYR A 84 11.21 3.09 17.90
N ASP A 85 10.01 3.27 18.43
CA ASP A 85 9.76 3.61 19.83
C ASP A 85 8.92 2.49 20.45
N PRO A 86 9.47 1.71 21.41
CA PRO A 86 8.76 0.60 22.04
C PRO A 86 7.60 1.04 22.94
N THR A 87 7.50 2.33 23.26
CA THR A 87 6.40 2.88 24.07
C THR A 87 5.15 3.18 23.23
N VAL A 88 5.30 3.24 21.90
CA VAL A 88 4.19 3.45 20.97
C VAL A 88 3.42 2.15 20.79
N ASN A 89 2.16 2.14 21.24
CA ASN A 89 1.28 1.00 21.05
C ASN A 89 0.71 0.99 19.61
N THR A 90 1.08 -0.03 18.85
CA THR A 90 0.56 -0.28 17.50
C THR A 90 -0.41 -1.46 17.42
N VAL A 91 -0.81 -2.03 18.56
CA VAL A 91 -1.81 -3.11 18.60
C VAL A 91 -3.16 -2.57 18.14
N GLY A 92 -3.84 -3.31 17.24
CA GLY A 92 -5.11 -2.86 16.67
C GLY A 92 -4.97 -1.84 15.55
N LEU A 93 -3.76 -1.60 15.04
CA LEU A 93 -3.49 -0.65 13.96
C LEU A 93 -2.90 -1.33 12.72
N ASP A 94 -2.90 -0.59 11.62
CA ASP A 94 -2.26 -1.03 10.39
C ASP A 94 -0.73 -1.07 10.48
N SER A 95 -0.15 -1.87 9.61
CA SER A 95 1.30 -1.96 9.42
C SER A 95 1.63 -1.97 7.94
N LEU A 96 2.58 -1.15 7.53
CA LEU A 96 3.06 -1.08 6.16
C LEU A 96 3.95 -2.29 5.86
N ALA A 97 3.48 -3.18 4.99
CA ALA A 97 4.18 -4.39 4.60
C ALA A 97 5.11 -4.16 3.39
N ASN A 98 4.74 -3.26 2.49
CA ASN A 98 5.57 -2.87 1.36
C ASN A 98 5.29 -1.42 0.96
N TYR A 99 6.30 -0.74 0.44
CA TYR A 99 6.26 0.67 0.12
C TYR A 99 7.08 0.94 -1.14
N LEU A 100 6.58 1.82 -1.99
CA LEU A 100 7.34 2.30 -3.14
C LEU A 100 6.99 3.76 -3.45
N THR A 101 7.94 4.44 -4.07
CA THR A 101 7.79 5.78 -4.62
C THR A 101 7.96 5.73 -6.13
N PHE A 102 7.30 6.62 -6.86
CA PHE A 102 7.36 6.69 -8.31
C PHE A 102 7.21 8.12 -8.84
N PRO A 103 7.63 8.39 -10.09
CA PRO A 103 7.28 9.63 -10.79
C PRO A 103 5.77 9.83 -10.83
N ALA A 104 5.33 11.09 -10.74
CA ALA A 104 3.92 11.41 -10.51
C ALA A 104 2.96 10.76 -11.52
N ILE A 105 1.97 10.01 -11.01
CA ILE A 105 0.81 9.54 -11.75
C ILE A 105 -0.36 10.47 -11.43
N ASN A 106 -0.75 11.31 -12.39
CA ASN A 106 -1.87 12.23 -12.21
C ASN A 106 -3.19 11.50 -12.52
N LYS A 107 -3.98 11.18 -11.49
CA LYS A 107 -5.28 10.51 -11.64
C LYS A 107 -6.42 11.54 -11.57
N PRO A 108 -7.08 11.91 -12.69
CA PRO A 108 -8.26 12.75 -12.66
C PRO A 108 -9.49 12.00 -12.11
N ALA A 109 -10.50 12.76 -11.66
CA ALA A 109 -11.72 12.20 -11.06
C ALA A 109 -12.52 11.28 -11.99
N THR A 110 -12.40 11.44 -13.31
CA THR A 110 -13.09 10.65 -14.33
C THR A 110 -12.28 9.45 -14.84
N SER A 111 -11.14 9.14 -14.20
CA SER A 111 -10.29 8.00 -14.60
C SER A 111 -10.36 6.87 -13.58
N THR A 112 -10.12 5.65 -14.06
CA THR A 112 -9.91 4.47 -13.24
C THR A 112 -8.42 4.11 -13.25
N LEU A 113 -7.86 3.79 -12.08
CA LEU A 113 -6.50 3.29 -11.93
C LEU A 113 -6.55 1.83 -11.47
N SER A 114 -5.96 0.94 -12.26
CA SER A 114 -5.72 -0.46 -11.87
C SER A 114 -4.25 -0.65 -11.53
N TRP A 115 -3.98 -1.30 -10.41
CA TRP A 115 -2.64 -1.58 -9.92
C TRP A 115 -2.52 -3.03 -9.50
N VAL A 116 -1.45 -3.70 -9.92
CA VAL A 116 -1.12 -5.06 -9.47
C VAL A 116 0.18 -5.00 -8.69
N TRP A 117 0.15 -5.53 -7.48
CA TRP A 117 1.32 -5.62 -6.62
C TRP A 117 1.74 -7.06 -6.48
N ARG A 118 2.95 -7.38 -6.94
CA ARG A 118 3.55 -8.71 -6.81
C ARG A 118 4.51 -8.73 -5.63
N LEU A 119 4.27 -9.60 -4.67
CA LEU A 119 5.22 -9.91 -3.60
C LEU A 119 5.84 -11.28 -3.85
N THR A 120 7.15 -11.38 -3.61
CA THR A 120 7.90 -12.63 -3.61
C THR A 120 8.54 -12.80 -2.23
N PHE A 121 8.34 -13.96 -1.63
CA PHE A 121 8.84 -14.32 -0.30
C PHE A 121 9.86 -15.45 -0.39
#